data_AF-A0A8J2KHD2-F1
#
_entry.id   AF-A0A8J2KHD2-F1
#
_cell.length_a   1.000
_cell.length_b   1.000
_cell.length_c   1.000
_cell.angle_alpha   90.00
_cell.angle_beta   90.00
_cell.angle_gamma   90.00
#
_symmetry.space_group_name_H-M   'P 1'
#
loop_
_entity.id
_entity.type
_entity.pdbx_description
1 polymer ?
#
loop_
_entity_poly.entity_id
_entity_poly.type
_entity_poly.pdbx_seq_one_letter_code
_entity_poly.pdbx_strand_id
1 'polypeptide(L)'
;MPVYNFLSKSAFVGLCSSYVYPLQENSQQKGFKYNISIASEHEAFLEGHSIDGKVVYPATGYLYLAWRSFAKLQESNSDQLPIVFEDVRFDRVTLLSNRSDTEFLVNIFPGNGQFEISQNDMTVCLGVIRKVDESLSNEMLKYEHCDEIDRSG
;
A
#
# COMPACT_ATOMS: atom_id res chain seq x y z
N MET A 1 -51.42 1.41 10.57
CA MET A 1 -49.97 1.15 10.75
C MET A 1 -49.52 0.18 9.67
N PRO A 2 -48.37 0.36 8.99
CA PRO A 2 -47.73 1.57 8.42
C PRO A 2 -47.93 1.60 6.87
N VAL A 3 -48.28 2.71 6.23
CA VAL A 3 -47.42 3.76 5.61
C VAL A 3 -46.09 3.26 5.02
N TYR A 4 -46.01 3.19 3.69
CA TYR A 4 -44.76 3.38 2.95
C TYR A 4 -45.01 4.33 1.77
N ASN A 5 -44.62 5.59 1.98
CA ASN A 5 -44.26 6.53 0.93
C ASN A 5 -42.73 6.53 0.85
N PHE A 6 -42.14 6.39 -0.34
CA PHE A 6 -41.30 7.45 -0.93
C PHE A 6 -40.81 7.08 -2.35
N LEU A 7 -41.47 7.72 -3.33
CA LEU A 7 -40.91 8.45 -4.47
C LEU A 7 -39.51 8.04 -5.01
N SER A 8 -39.54 7.30 -6.13
CA SER A 8 -39.06 7.72 -7.46
C SER A 8 -38.21 9.02 -7.54
N LYS A 9 -36.99 8.94 -8.12
CA LYS A 9 -36.68 9.34 -9.52
C LYS A 9 -35.16 9.51 -9.76
N SER A 10 -34.72 8.83 -10.83
CA SER A 10 -33.90 9.31 -11.95
C SER A 10 -32.43 9.69 -11.74
N ALA A 11 -31.62 9.01 -12.56
CA ALA A 11 -30.25 9.32 -12.93
C ALA A 11 -30.09 10.69 -13.61
N PHE A 12 -28.94 11.33 -13.44
CA PHE A 12 -28.27 12.11 -14.51
C PHE A 12 -26.75 12.19 -14.27
N VAL A 13 -26.04 11.53 -15.19
CA VAL A 13 -24.71 11.77 -15.79
C VAL A 13 -23.74 12.74 -15.10
N GLY A 14 -22.57 12.19 -14.75
CA GLY A 14 -21.31 12.93 -14.62
C GLY A 14 -20.15 12.01 -15.01
N LEU A 15 -19.77 12.05 -16.29
CA LEU A 15 -18.56 11.38 -16.79
C LEU A 15 -17.33 12.10 -16.23
N CYS A 16 -16.63 11.49 -15.30
CA CYS A 16 -15.22 11.77 -15.03
C CYS A 16 -14.49 10.43 -14.94
N SER A 17 -13.50 10.25 -15.81
CA SER A 17 -12.65 9.06 -15.86
C SER A 17 -11.70 9.09 -14.66
N SER A 18 -12.11 8.41 -13.60
CA SER A 18 -11.25 7.89 -12.54
C SER A 18 -12.10 6.87 -11.82
N TYR A 19 -11.55 5.69 -11.54
CA TYR A 19 -12.23 4.65 -10.76
C TYR A 19 -12.68 5.20 -9.41
N VAL A 20 -13.89 5.77 -9.34
CA VAL A 20 -14.57 6.04 -8.08
C VAL A 20 -15.11 4.67 -7.67
N TYR A 21 -14.30 3.92 -6.92
CA TYR A 21 -14.87 2.86 -6.11
C TYR A 21 -15.87 3.53 -5.17
N PRO A 22 -17.17 3.20 -5.22
CA PRO A 22 -18.04 3.55 -4.11
C PRO A 22 -17.35 2.98 -2.87
N LEU A 23 -17.15 3.81 -1.84
CA LEU A 23 -16.74 3.35 -0.52
C LEU A 23 -17.78 2.30 -0.11
N GLN A 24 -17.48 1.03 -0.38
CA GLN A 24 -18.34 -0.05 0.05
C GLN A 24 -18.16 -0.11 1.55
N GLU A 25 -19.16 0.35 2.30
CA GLU A 25 -19.41 -0.09 3.67
C GLU A 25 -19.75 -1.59 3.66
N ASN A 26 -18.82 -2.42 3.16
CA ASN A 26 -18.87 -3.86 3.33
C ASN A 26 -17.94 -4.19 4.50
N SER A 27 -18.55 -4.78 5.52
CA SER A 27 -18.11 -4.84 6.91
C SER A 27 -16.90 -5.75 7.19
N GLN A 28 -15.91 -5.85 6.29
CA GLN A 28 -14.72 -6.71 6.45
C GLN A 28 -13.39 -6.10 5.97
N GLN A 29 -13.33 -4.83 5.58
CA GLN A 29 -12.03 -4.18 5.33
C GLN A 29 -11.35 -3.83 6.66
N LYS A 30 -10.04 -4.11 6.78
CA LYS A 30 -9.24 -3.72 7.94
C LYS A 30 -8.24 -2.65 7.52
N GLY A 31 -8.41 -1.44 8.08
CA GLY A 31 -7.57 -0.28 7.82
C GLY A 31 -6.42 -0.17 8.83
N PHE A 32 -5.22 0.17 8.35
CA PHE A 32 -4.03 0.41 9.17
C PHE A 32 -3.50 1.81 8.90
N LYS A 33 -3.30 2.58 9.97
CA LYS A 33 -2.74 3.93 9.88
C LYS A 33 -1.25 3.94 10.14
N TYR A 34 -0.51 4.73 9.37
CA TYR A 34 0.93 4.95 9.51
C TYR A 34 1.23 6.44 9.39
N ASN A 35 1.94 6.99 10.37
CA ASN A 35 2.43 8.35 10.34
C ASN A 35 3.93 8.32 10.04
N ILE A 36 4.32 8.95 8.92
CA ILE A 36 5.70 9.02 8.45
C ILE A 36 6.22 10.43 8.68
N SER A 37 7.30 10.57 9.44
CA SER A 37 7.96 11.81 9.80
C SER A 37 9.45 11.73 9.53
N ILE A 38 9.94 12.47 8.53
CA ILE A 38 11.37 12.53 8.22
C ILE A 38 12.20 13.22 9.31
N ALA A 39 11.55 13.90 10.26
CA ALA A 39 12.19 14.44 11.46
C ALA A 39 12.49 13.38 12.53
N SER A 40 11.89 12.18 12.42
CA SER A 40 12.13 11.05 13.31
C SER A 40 13.42 10.31 12.94
N GLU A 41 14.18 9.85 13.93
CA GLU A 41 15.40 9.06 13.72
C GLU A 41 15.16 7.78 12.91
N HIS A 42 13.97 7.19 13.02
CA HIS A 42 13.62 5.95 12.31
C HIS A 42 13.37 6.15 10.82
N GLU A 43 13.04 7.37 10.39
CA GLU A 43 12.58 7.67 9.04
C GLU A 43 13.43 8.75 8.35
N ALA A 44 14.44 9.28 9.04
CA ALA A 44 15.42 10.22 8.50
C ALA A 44 16.11 9.70 7.22
N PHE A 45 16.22 8.37 7.05
CA PHE A 45 16.78 7.78 5.84
C PHE A 45 15.97 8.11 4.57
N LEU A 46 14.70 8.49 4.69
CA LEU A 46 13.86 8.89 3.57
C LEU A 46 14.31 10.21 2.94
N GLU A 47 15.04 11.07 3.66
CA GLU A 47 15.60 12.31 3.10
C GLU A 47 16.53 12.05 1.91
N GLY A 48 17.18 10.87 1.87
CA GLY A 48 18.01 10.45 0.75
C GLY A 48 17.23 10.18 -0.55
N HIS A 49 15.92 9.94 -0.48
CA HIS A 49 15.07 9.72 -1.65
C HIS A 49 14.46 11.05 -2.13
N SER A 50 15.28 11.89 -2.75
CA SER A 50 14.87 13.19 -3.26
C SER A 50 14.88 13.25 -4.79
N ILE A 51 13.87 13.93 -5.34
CA ILE A 51 13.75 14.23 -6.78
C ILE A 51 13.60 15.74 -6.88
N ASP A 52 14.50 16.40 -7.63
CA ASP A 52 14.55 17.85 -7.77
C ASP A 52 14.61 18.61 -6.42
N GLY A 53 15.33 18.05 -5.45
CA GLY A 53 15.47 18.63 -4.11
C GLY A 53 14.24 18.50 -3.22
N LYS A 54 13.21 17.76 -3.66
CA LYS A 54 12.03 17.45 -2.87
C LYS A 54 12.09 16.00 -2.40
N VAL A 55 11.90 15.79 -1.11
CA VAL A 55 11.84 14.43 -0.54
C VAL A 55 10.52 13.79 -0.98
N VAL A 56 10.64 12.62 -1.61
CA VAL A 56 9.54 11.85 -2.16
C VAL A 56 9.44 10.54 -1.39
N TYR A 57 8.22 10.11 -1.07
CA TYR A 57 8.02 8.78 -0.50
C TYR A 57 8.28 7.71 -1.57
N PRO A 58 9.20 6.76 -1.34
CA PRO A 58 9.61 5.80 -2.35
C PRO A 58 8.52 4.78 -2.65
N ALA A 59 8.48 4.28 -3.89
CA ALA A 59 7.54 3.23 -4.30
C ALA A 59 7.63 1.97 -3.42
N THR A 60 8.85 1.60 -3.02
CA THR A 60 9.12 0.48 -2.11
C THR A 60 8.58 0.71 -0.70
N GLY A 61 8.46 1.97 -0.27
CA GLY A 61 7.83 2.33 1.00
C GLY A 61 6.35 1.94 1.02
N TYR A 62 5.62 2.19 -0.08
CA TYR A 62 4.22 1.76 -0.19
C TYR A 62 4.07 0.24 -0.08
N LEU A 63 4.92 -0.51 -0.79
CA LEU A 63 4.94 -1.96 -0.71
C LEU A 63 5.23 -2.45 0.72
N TYR A 64 6.17 -1.81 1.41
CA TYR A 64 6.49 -2.12 2.79
C TYR A 64 5.29 -1.88 3.73
N LEU A 65 4.55 -0.78 3.57
CA LEU A 65 3.34 -0.51 4.35
C LEU A 65 2.23 -1.54 4.09
N ALA A 66 2.05 -1.97 2.84
CA ALA A 66 1.12 -3.04 2.47
C ALA A 66 1.52 -4.37 3.13
N TRP A 67 2.79 -4.75 3.03
CA TRP A 67 3.30 -5.99 3.63
C TRP A 67 3.15 -6.01 5.14
N ARG A 68 3.57 -4.94 5.83
CA ARG A 68 3.44 -4.82 7.28
C ARG A 68 1.98 -4.92 7.74
N SER A 69 1.06 -4.34 6.98
CA SER A 69 -0.38 -4.44 7.22
C SER A 69 -0.90 -5.85 7.01
N PHE A 70 -0.46 -6.52 5.94
CA PHE A 70 -0.84 -7.89 5.64
C PHE A 70 -0.32 -8.87 6.70
N ALA A 71 0.93 -8.70 7.14
CA ALA A 71 1.52 -9.50 8.21
C ALA A 71 0.73 -9.37 9.52
N LYS A 72 0.34 -8.14 9.90
CA LYS A 72 -0.56 -7.89 11.04
C LYS A 72 -1.93 -8.56 10.89
N LEU A 73 -2.44 -8.68 9.65
CA LEU A 73 -3.70 -9.40 9.36
C LEU A 73 -3.55 -10.90 9.57
N GLN A 74 -2.37 -11.44 9.27
CA GLN A 74 -2.01 -12.85 9.37
C GLN A 74 -1.46 -13.23 10.75
N GLU A 75 -1.52 -12.31 11.73
CA GLU A 75 -0.96 -12.49 13.08
C GLU A 75 0.50 -12.97 13.05
N SER A 76 1.24 -12.53 12.04
CA SER A 76 2.62 -12.92 11.77
C SER A 76 3.53 -11.68 11.79
N ASN A 77 4.81 -11.87 12.08
CA ASN A 77 5.79 -10.79 11.90
C ASN A 77 6.09 -10.60 10.41
N SER A 78 6.21 -9.35 9.95
CA SER A 78 6.51 -9.04 8.55
C SER A 78 7.77 -9.76 8.07
N ASP A 79 8.81 -9.79 8.90
CA ASP A 79 10.12 -10.34 8.55
C ASP A 79 10.12 -11.85 8.33
N GLN A 80 9.02 -12.53 8.69
CA GLN A 80 8.86 -13.99 8.57
C GLN A 80 7.77 -14.38 7.57
N LEU A 81 7.13 -13.42 6.90
CA LEU A 81 6.02 -13.70 6.00
C LEU A 81 6.42 -13.50 4.54
N PRO A 82 6.76 -14.57 3.80
CA PRO A 82 7.01 -14.47 2.37
C PRO A 82 5.70 -14.14 1.64
N ILE A 83 5.76 -13.12 0.78
CA ILE A 83 4.62 -12.61 0.05
C ILE A 83 4.92 -12.42 -1.44
N VAL A 84 3.86 -12.38 -2.23
CA VAL A 84 3.89 -11.95 -3.64
C VAL A 84 3.01 -10.74 -3.79
N PHE A 85 3.52 -9.74 -4.51
CA PHE A 85 2.76 -8.60 -4.98
C PHE A 85 2.38 -8.79 -6.44
N GLU A 86 1.12 -8.56 -6.77
CA GLU A 86 0.59 -8.67 -8.13
C GLU A 86 -0.19 -7.39 -8.49
N ASP A 87 -0.19 -7.05 -9.77
CA ASP A 87 -0.95 -5.92 -10.34
C ASP A 87 -0.78 -4.60 -9.56
N VAL A 88 0.44 -4.34 -9.06
CA VAL A 88 0.75 -3.13 -8.30
C VAL A 88 0.77 -1.93 -9.23
N ARG A 89 0.00 -0.90 -8.86
CA ARG A 89 -0.05 0.38 -9.58
C ARG A 89 0.19 1.52 -8.61
N PHE A 90 1.15 2.38 -8.97
CA PHE A 90 1.44 3.63 -8.27
C PHE A 90 0.79 4.76 -9.05
N ASP A 91 -0.29 5.31 -8.51
CA ASP A 91 -1.06 6.35 -9.19
C ASP A 91 -0.44 7.73 -8.98
N ARG A 92 0.23 7.94 -7.83
CA ARG A 92 0.71 9.27 -7.43
C ARG A 92 1.99 9.19 -6.61
N VAL A 93 2.76 10.27 -6.70
CA VAL A 93 3.94 10.50 -5.88
C VAL A 93 3.53 11.27 -4.62
N THR A 94 3.94 10.82 -3.44
CA THR A 94 3.74 11.56 -2.19
C THR A 94 4.99 12.37 -1.84
N LEU A 95 4.83 13.67 -1.64
CA LEU A 95 5.88 14.55 -1.12
C LEU A 95 5.89 14.48 0.40
N LEU A 96 7.08 14.33 0.98
CA LEU A 96 7.28 14.37 2.42
C LEU A 96 7.68 15.78 2.86
N SER A 97 7.14 16.21 4.00
CA SER A 97 7.42 17.51 4.60
C SER A 97 8.26 17.32 5.86
N ASN A 98 9.24 18.19 6.08
CA ASN A 98 10.02 18.21 7.32
C ASN A 98 9.29 18.90 8.48
N ARG A 99 8.13 19.53 8.21
CA ARG A 99 7.34 20.27 9.21
C ARG A 99 6.15 19.49 9.75
N SER A 100 5.75 18.44 9.06
CA SER A 100 4.50 17.74 9.34
C SER A 100 4.61 16.28 8.96
N ASP A 101 4.04 15.43 9.80
CA ASP A 101 3.92 14.01 9.54
C ASP A 101 2.99 13.77 8.35
N THR A 102 3.31 12.75 7.56
CA THR A 102 2.51 12.28 6.44
C THR A 102 1.75 11.04 6.86
N GLU A 103 0.42 11.13 6.98
CA GLU A 103 -0.43 9.98 7.30
C GLU A 103 -0.77 9.18 6.04
N PHE A 104 -0.58 7.85 6.12
CA PHE A 104 -1.08 6.88 5.17
C PHE A 104 -2.11 5.97 5.82
N LEU A 105 -3.18 5.68 5.08
CA LEU A 105 -4.14 4.65 5.40
C LEU A 105 -3.97 3.47 4.44
N VAL A 106 -3.74 2.29 4.98
CA VAL A 106 -3.64 1.04 4.22
C VAL A 106 -4.88 0.20 4.48
N ASN A 107 -5.66 -0.06 3.45
CA ASN A 107 -6.80 -0.96 3.49
C ASN A 107 -6.42 -2.28 2.83
N ILE A 108 -6.73 -3.40 3.49
CA ILE A 108 -6.56 -4.74 2.92
C ILE A 108 -7.91 -5.45 2.92
N PHE A 109 -8.25 -6.03 1.77
CA PHE A 109 -9.44 -6.84 1.54
C PHE A 109 -9.08 -8.33 1.70
N PRO A 110 -9.39 -8.97 2.85
CA PRO A 110 -8.91 -10.32 3.15
C PRO A 110 -9.43 -11.40 2.20
N GLY A 111 -10.56 -11.18 1.52
CA GLY A 111 -11.16 -12.17 0.62
C GLY A 111 -10.36 -12.43 -0.65
N ASN A 112 -9.65 -11.42 -1.18
CA ASN A 112 -8.90 -11.52 -2.44
C ASN A 112 -7.48 -10.94 -2.36
N GLY A 113 -7.06 -10.42 -1.20
CA GLY A 113 -5.73 -9.85 -1.02
C GLY A 113 -5.56 -8.47 -1.69
N GLN A 114 -6.61 -7.86 -2.21
CA GLN A 114 -6.50 -6.50 -2.72
C GLN A 114 -6.09 -5.55 -1.60
N PHE A 115 -5.22 -4.60 -1.92
CA PHE A 115 -4.86 -3.53 -1.01
C PHE A 115 -4.96 -2.18 -1.68
N GLU A 116 -5.27 -1.18 -0.88
CA GLU A 116 -5.28 0.23 -1.24
C GLU A 116 -4.49 1.01 -0.21
N ILE A 117 -3.65 1.94 -0.68
CA ILE A 117 -2.98 2.91 0.16
C ILE A 117 -3.46 4.29 -0.26
N SER A 118 -3.91 5.07 0.71
CA SER A 118 -4.33 6.45 0.51
C SER A 118 -3.57 7.42 1.42
N GLN A 119 -3.42 8.65 0.92
CA GLN A 119 -2.90 9.79 1.64
C GLN A 119 -3.95 10.91 1.54
N ASN A 120 -4.44 11.44 2.66
CA ASN A 120 -5.50 12.46 2.67
C ASN A 120 -6.72 12.08 1.79
N ASP A 121 -7.23 10.86 1.96
CA ASP A 121 -8.33 10.27 1.20
C ASP A 121 -8.11 10.14 -0.32
N MET A 122 -6.89 10.36 -0.80
CA MET A 122 -6.51 10.16 -2.19
C MET A 122 -5.68 8.89 -2.32
N THR A 123 -6.11 7.98 -3.20
CA THR A 123 -5.37 6.75 -3.50
C THR A 123 -4.02 7.06 -4.14
N VAL A 124 -2.96 6.44 -3.61
CA VAL A 124 -1.57 6.59 -4.08
C VAL A 124 -1.01 5.28 -4.63
N CYS A 125 -1.45 4.14 -4.09
CA CYS A 125 -1.01 2.82 -4.52
C CYS A 125 -2.14 1.80 -4.37
N LEU A 126 -2.23 0.88 -5.33
CA LEU A 126 -3.16 -0.24 -5.33
C LEU A 126 -2.42 -1.50 -5.76
N GLY A 127 -2.94 -2.67 -5.39
CA GLY A 127 -2.44 -3.93 -5.91
C GLY A 127 -3.09 -5.12 -5.21
N VAL A 128 -2.49 -6.29 -5.40
CA VAL A 128 -2.85 -7.53 -4.72
C VAL A 128 -1.64 -8.04 -3.95
N ILE A 129 -1.87 -8.49 -2.72
CA ILE A 129 -0.87 -9.12 -1.86
C ILE A 129 -1.37 -10.51 -1.43
N ARG A 130 -0.51 -11.52 -1.59
CA ARG A 130 -0.79 -12.91 -1.15
C ARG A 130 0.43 -13.56 -0.53
N LYS A 131 0.21 -14.60 0.27
CA LYS A 131 1.32 -15.45 0.76
C LYS A 131 1.94 -16.21 -0.40
N VAL A 132 3.25 -16.46 -0.31
CA VAL A 132 3.89 -17.45 -1.18
C VAL A 132 3.33 -18.83 -0.83
N ASP A 133 2.82 -19.53 -1.82
CA ASP A 133 2.43 -20.93 -1.72
C ASP A 133 3.54 -21.84 -2.30
N GLU A 134 3.43 -23.15 -2.06
CA GLU A 134 4.43 -24.12 -2.55
C GLU A 134 4.54 -24.13 -4.09
N SER A 135 3.52 -23.72 -4.83
CA SER A 135 3.56 -23.70 -6.29
C SER A 135 4.47 -22.61 -6.86
N LEU A 136 4.62 -21.49 -6.13
CA LEU A 136 5.50 -20.37 -6.47
C LEU A 136 6.94 -20.55 -6.00
N SER A 137 7.19 -21.50 -5.09
CA SER A 137 8.56 -21.77 -4.60
C SER A 137 9.54 -22.13 -5.73
N ASN A 138 9.02 -22.68 -6.84
CA ASN A 138 9.81 -23.03 -8.02
C ASN A 138 10.15 -21.84 -8.94
N GLU A 139 9.48 -20.69 -8.79
CA GLU A 139 9.72 -19.48 -9.58
C GLU A 139 10.62 -18.46 -8.84
N MET A 140 10.84 -18.67 -7.54
CA MET A 140 11.83 -17.88 -6.81
C MET A 140 13.23 -18.15 -7.38
N LEU A 141 13.87 -17.09 -7.90
CA LEU A 141 15.27 -17.16 -8.33
C LEU A 141 16.10 -17.67 -7.15
N LYS A 142 16.79 -18.80 -7.36
CA LYS A 142 17.77 -19.30 -6.41
C LYS A 142 18.86 -18.23 -6.32
N TYR A 143 18.95 -17.57 -5.17
CA TYR A 143 20.04 -16.64 -4.89
C TYR A 143 21.33 -17.46 -4.86
N GLU A 144 22.16 -17.32 -5.89
CA GLU A 144 23.55 -17.73 -5.77
C GLU A 144 24.30 -16.66 -4.97
N HIS A 145 25.06 -17.11 -3.98
CA HIS A 145 25.89 -16.25 -3.16
C HIS A 145 26.96 -15.62 -4.07
N CYS A 146 26.96 -14.29 -4.21
CA CYS A 146 28.07 -13.62 -4.87
C CYS A 146 29.29 -13.69 -3.93
N ASP A 147 30.22 -14.59 -4.22
CA ASP A 147 31.49 -14.67 -3.50
C ASP A 147 32.19 -13.30 -3.51
N GLU A 148 32.77 -12.93 -2.36
CA GLU A 148 33.49 -11.67 -2.17
C GLU A 148 34.58 -11.51 -3.25
N ILE A 149 34.59 -10.35 -3.92
CA ILE A 149 35.69 -9.97 -4.81
C ILE A 149 36.92 -9.77 -3.93
N ASP A 150 37.85 -10.72 -3.97
CA ASP A 150 39.17 -10.62 -3.37
C ASP A 150 39.87 -9.37 -3.93
N ARG A 151 39.91 -8.30 -3.13
CA ARG A 151 40.72 -7.10 -3.42
C ARG A 151 42.16 -7.40 -3.02
N SER A 152 42.85 -8.13 -3.88
CA SER A 152 44.31 -8.19 -3.88
C SER A 152 44.81 -7.56 -5.19
N GLY A 153 45.40 -6.37 -5.05
CA GLY A 153 45.99 -5.56 -6.13
C GLY A 153 46.42 -4.20 -5.63
#